data_AF-A0A7X6URT1-F1
#
_entry.id   AF-A0A7X6URT1-F1
#
_cell.length_a   1.000
_cell.length_b   1.000
_cell.length_c   1.000
_cell.angle_alpha   90.00
_cell.angle_beta   90.00
_cell.angle_gamma   90.00
#
_symmetry.space_group_name_H-M   'P 1'
#
loop_
_entity.id
_entity.type
_entity.pdbx_description
1 polymer ?
#
loop_
_entity_poly.entity_id
_entity_poly.type
_entity_poly.pdbx_seq_one_letter_code
_entity_poly.pdbx_strand_id
1 'polypeptide(L)'
;MIDWNRNGKIDPVDIGISIAIASQDSFDSLDLMGYLFPLVQEIDPDRNVKGQIRQYMPHVLYEKRNTGKLHKYGAGPFCRFSMSKRWRGVSGVYAICDTQQLLYIGQCVDFAKRFNAGYGIISPRNCYEGGQLTNCKINAMILRKYLAGEHVYLYFYKTSDYDRVERILISKFQPPYNGRE
;
A
#
# COMPACT_ATOMS: atom_id res chain seq x y z
N MET A 1 9.30 32.90 -3.85
CA MET A 1 9.64 31.71 -3.04
C MET A 1 10.16 32.23 -1.71
N ILE A 2 9.34 32.22 -0.66
CA ILE A 2 9.72 32.74 0.66
C ILE A 2 9.48 31.63 1.68
N ASP A 3 10.57 31.15 2.26
CA ASP A 3 10.64 30.18 3.35
C ASP A 3 10.28 30.88 4.67
N TRP A 4 9.11 30.55 5.24
CA TRP A 4 8.63 31.15 6.49
C TRP A 4 9.01 30.36 7.75
N ASN A 5 9.57 29.15 7.64
CA ASN A 5 9.75 28.28 8.81
C ASN A 5 11.19 27.83 9.11
N ARG A 6 12.21 28.23 8.33
CA ARG A 6 13.65 28.18 8.69
C ARG A 6 14.18 26.92 9.42
N ASN A 7 13.49 25.77 9.27
CA ASN A 7 13.79 24.54 9.99
C ASN A 7 14.21 23.39 9.06
N GLY A 8 14.36 23.64 7.75
CA GLY A 8 14.82 22.64 6.78
C GLY A 8 13.95 21.39 6.62
N LYS A 9 12.77 21.37 7.25
CA LYS A 9 11.75 20.33 7.13
C LYS A 9 10.61 20.87 6.29
N ILE A 10 10.33 20.16 5.20
CA ILE A 10 9.16 20.41 4.35
C ILE A 10 7.93 20.00 5.17
N ASP A 11 6.97 20.90 5.32
CA ASP A 11 5.74 20.67 6.07
C ASP A 11 4.84 19.68 5.28
N PRO A 12 4.21 18.67 5.91
CA PRO A 12 3.24 17.80 5.23
C PRO A 12 2.15 18.59 4.48
N VAL A 13 1.80 19.78 4.99
CA VAL A 13 0.84 20.68 4.34
C VAL A 13 1.39 21.26 3.04
N ASP A 14 2.69 21.56 2.97
CA ASP A 14 3.36 22.03 1.75
C ASP A 14 3.47 20.93 0.69
N ILE A 15 3.56 19.66 1.12
CA ILE A 15 3.46 18.49 0.22
C ILE A 15 2.04 18.39 -0.32
N GLY A 16 1.02 18.48 0.55
CA GLY A 16 -0.39 18.46 0.14
C GLY A 16 -0.76 19.60 -0.82
N ILE A 17 -0.22 20.80 -0.60
CA ILE A 17 -0.41 21.97 -1.46
C ILE A 17 0.34 21.80 -2.80
N SER A 18 1.56 21.25 -2.80
CA SER A 18 2.31 20.98 -4.03
C SER A 18 1.64 19.89 -4.89
N ILE A 19 1.05 18.86 -4.27
CA ILE A 19 0.24 17.83 -4.95
C ILE A 19 -1.02 18.45 -5.56
N ALA A 20 -1.69 19.36 -4.84
CA ALA A 20 -2.92 20.00 -5.29
C ALA A 20 -2.70 21.07 -6.39
N ILE A 21 -1.55 21.75 -6.41
CA ILE A 21 -1.23 22.78 -7.44
C ILE A 21 -0.72 22.16 -8.75
N ALA A 22 -0.24 20.91 -8.73
CA ALA A 22 0.10 20.14 -9.93
C ALA A 22 -1.13 19.49 -10.61
N SER A 23 -2.34 19.99 -10.35
CA SER A 23 -3.59 19.50 -10.93
C SER A 23 -3.69 19.82 -12.43
N GLN A 24 -2.92 19.10 -13.25
CA GLN A 24 -3.26 18.69 -14.61
C GLN A 24 -2.24 17.71 -15.25
N ASP A 25 -1.16 17.32 -14.54
CA ASP A 25 -0.14 16.41 -15.10
C ASP A 25 -0.29 14.96 -14.60
N SER A 26 -0.70 14.11 -15.54
CA SER A 26 -0.77 12.64 -15.57
C SER A 26 -0.64 11.85 -14.26
N PHE A 27 -1.71 11.11 -13.90
CA PHE A 27 -1.65 9.95 -13.00
C PHE A 27 -0.63 8.87 -13.43
N ASP A 28 0.01 9.01 -14.60
CA ASP A 28 0.87 8.02 -15.24
C ASP A 28 2.20 7.79 -14.52
N SER A 29 2.67 8.73 -13.67
CA SER A 29 3.90 8.52 -12.91
C SER A 29 3.99 9.38 -11.64
N LEU A 30 4.81 8.93 -10.70
CA LEU A 30 5.10 9.55 -9.42
C LEU A 30 6.62 9.72 -9.26
N ASP A 31 7.10 10.95 -9.13
CA ASP A 31 8.51 11.22 -8.80
C ASP A 31 8.70 11.33 -7.28
N LEU A 32 9.53 10.43 -6.72
CA LEU A 32 9.95 10.49 -5.33
C LEU A 32 11.46 10.69 -5.28
N MET A 33 11.94 11.91 -5.01
CA MET A 33 13.37 12.23 -4.90
C MET A 33 14.21 11.88 -6.15
N GLY A 34 13.65 12.02 -7.35
CA GLY A 34 14.31 11.68 -8.62
C GLY A 34 14.17 10.20 -9.01
N TYR A 35 13.49 9.39 -8.20
CA TYR A 35 13.08 8.04 -8.59
C TYR A 35 11.70 8.13 -9.23
N LEU A 36 11.62 7.86 -10.54
CA LEU A 36 10.36 7.89 -11.28
C LEU A 36 9.64 6.54 -11.17
N PHE A 37 8.44 6.55 -10.58
CA PHE A 37 7.58 5.39 -10.44
C PHE A 37 6.40 5.49 -11.44
N PRO A 38 6.40 4.77 -12.56
CA PRO A 38 5.22 4.68 -13.42
C PRO A 38 4.02 4.05 -12.69
N LEU A 39 2.82 4.50 -13.05
CA LEU A 39 1.56 3.90 -12.61
C LEU A 39 1.47 2.47 -13.16
N VAL A 40 1.15 1.54 -12.28
CA VAL A 40 0.93 0.13 -12.62
C VAL A 40 -0.54 -0.12 -12.86
N GLN A 41 -1.37 0.26 -11.88
CA GLN A 41 -2.83 0.11 -11.91
C GLN A 41 -3.46 0.82 -10.72
N GLU A 42 -4.76 1.06 -10.82
CA GLU A 42 -5.62 1.15 -9.63
C GLU A 42 -5.73 -0.24 -8.97
N ILE A 43 -5.72 -0.29 -7.64
CA ILE A 43 -5.95 -1.53 -6.88
C ILE A 43 -7.46 -1.68 -6.67
N ASP A 44 -8.16 -2.25 -7.66
CA ASP A 44 -9.62 -2.42 -7.59
C ASP A 44 -10.02 -3.71 -6.83
N PRO A 45 -10.75 -3.61 -5.71
CA PRO A 45 -11.25 -4.77 -4.97
C PRO A 45 -12.39 -5.50 -5.67
N ASP A 46 -12.41 -6.83 -5.55
CA ASP A 46 -13.48 -7.67 -6.08
C ASP A 46 -14.87 -7.24 -5.54
N ARG A 47 -15.84 -7.12 -6.45
CA ARG A 47 -17.23 -6.77 -6.14
C ARG A 47 -18.18 -7.97 -6.30
N ASN A 48 -19.29 -7.95 -5.57
CA ASN A 48 -20.39 -8.88 -5.78
C ASN A 48 -21.28 -8.42 -6.94
N VAL A 49 -22.30 -9.21 -7.29
CA VAL A 49 -23.25 -8.89 -8.38
C VAL A 49 -24.06 -7.60 -8.15
N LYS A 50 -24.08 -7.08 -6.92
CA LYS A 50 -24.71 -5.80 -6.56
C LYS A 50 -23.73 -4.62 -6.59
N GLY A 51 -22.50 -4.83 -7.07
CA GLY A 51 -21.45 -3.81 -7.11
C GLY A 51 -20.78 -3.51 -5.76
N GLN A 52 -21.15 -4.22 -4.69
CA GLN A 52 -20.58 -4.01 -3.36
C GLN A 52 -19.26 -4.78 -3.21
N ILE A 53 -18.29 -4.18 -2.54
CA ILE A 53 -16.98 -4.80 -2.30
C ILE A 53 -17.14 -6.05 -1.44
N ARG A 54 -16.55 -7.16 -1.89
CA ARG A 54 -16.56 -8.43 -1.16
C ARG A 54 -15.60 -8.34 0.03
N GLN A 55 -16.13 -8.68 1.20
CA GLN A 55 -15.40 -8.68 2.46
C GLN A 55 -15.20 -10.12 2.95
N TYR A 56 -14.03 -10.39 3.51
CA TYR A 56 -13.60 -11.72 3.94
C TYR A 56 -13.07 -11.69 5.38
N MET A 57 -13.38 -12.76 6.12
CA MET A 57 -12.92 -12.99 7.50
C MET A 57 -12.05 -14.25 7.57
N PRO A 58 -10.85 -14.28 6.96
CA PRO A 58 -10.04 -15.48 6.82
C PRO A 58 -9.59 -16.07 8.17
N HIS A 59 -9.55 -15.26 9.24
CA HIS A 59 -9.16 -15.73 10.56
C HIS A 59 -10.05 -16.89 11.06
N VAL A 60 -11.35 -16.91 10.72
CA VAL A 60 -12.27 -17.98 11.14
C VAL A 60 -11.93 -19.34 10.51
N LEU A 61 -11.15 -19.34 9.42
CA LEU A 61 -10.72 -20.53 8.70
C LEU A 61 -9.40 -21.10 9.23
N TYR A 62 -8.77 -20.46 10.23
CA TYR A 62 -7.52 -20.95 10.76
C TYR A 62 -7.76 -22.18 11.66
N GLU A 63 -7.01 -23.25 11.41
CA GLU A 63 -7.12 -24.51 12.15
C GLU A 63 -6.91 -24.31 13.66
N LYS A 64 -5.94 -23.46 14.03
CA LYS A 64 -5.60 -23.16 15.43
C LYS A 64 -6.33 -21.93 15.97
N ARG A 65 -7.47 -21.53 15.39
CA ARG A 65 -8.20 -20.32 15.81
C ARG A 65 -8.61 -20.30 17.29
N ASN A 66 -8.82 -21.47 17.89
CA ASN A 66 -9.24 -21.59 19.30
C ASN A 66 -8.08 -21.38 20.29
N THR A 67 -6.82 -21.53 19.83
CA THR A 67 -5.62 -21.40 20.67
C THR A 67 -4.73 -20.24 20.26
N GLY A 68 -4.81 -19.81 18.99
CA GLY A 68 -4.10 -18.66 18.46
C GLY A 68 -4.76 -17.35 18.86
N LYS A 69 -3.93 -16.36 19.17
CA LYS A 69 -4.36 -14.99 19.40
C LYS A 69 -4.24 -14.15 18.13
N LEU A 70 -5.27 -13.37 17.82
CA LEU A 70 -5.22 -12.40 16.72
C LEU A 70 -4.29 -11.25 17.07
N HIS A 71 -3.51 -10.79 16.09
CA HIS A 71 -2.83 -9.51 16.22
C HIS A 71 -3.79 -8.35 15.88
N LYS A 72 -3.40 -7.10 16.15
CA LYS A 72 -4.27 -5.90 16.01
C LYS A 72 -5.01 -5.73 14.66
N TYR A 73 -4.43 -6.15 13.53
CA TYR A 73 -5.11 -6.08 12.22
C TYR A 73 -5.74 -7.40 11.77
N GLY A 74 -5.76 -8.42 12.64
CA GLY A 74 -6.06 -9.80 12.26
C GLY A 74 -7.54 -10.09 12.09
N ALA A 75 -8.39 -9.31 12.78
CA ALA A 75 -9.84 -9.48 12.75
C ALA A 75 -10.43 -9.21 11.35
N GLY A 76 -9.79 -8.36 10.53
CA GLY A 76 -10.36 -7.90 9.27
C GLY A 76 -11.48 -6.87 9.50
N PRO A 77 -12.45 -6.73 8.58
CA PRO A 77 -12.57 -7.46 7.31
C PRO A 77 -11.42 -7.17 6.34
N PHE A 78 -11.28 -8.02 5.33
CA PHE A 78 -10.32 -7.86 4.23
C PHE A 78 -11.02 -7.91 2.88
N CYS A 79 -10.44 -7.26 1.88
CA CYS A 79 -10.86 -7.38 0.48
C CYS A 79 -10.01 -8.42 -0.27
N ARG A 80 -10.37 -8.69 -1.52
CA ARG A 80 -9.52 -9.37 -2.48
C ARG A 80 -9.30 -8.51 -3.70
N PHE A 81 -8.13 -8.63 -4.30
CA PHE A 81 -7.77 -7.99 -5.56
C PHE A 81 -6.59 -8.75 -6.18
N SER A 82 -6.27 -8.43 -7.42
CA SER A 82 -5.11 -9.01 -8.09
C SER A 82 -4.42 -8.00 -9.00
N MET A 83 -3.17 -8.33 -9.33
CA MET A 83 -2.39 -7.63 -10.32
C MET A 83 -1.91 -8.57 -11.43
N SER A 84 -1.59 -7.99 -12.58
CA SER A 84 -1.15 -8.76 -13.76
C SER A 84 0.06 -9.63 -13.48
N LYS A 85 0.02 -10.89 -13.94
CA LYS A 85 1.13 -11.86 -13.83
C LYS A 85 2.37 -11.47 -14.63
N ARG A 86 2.28 -10.46 -15.52
CA ARG A 86 3.43 -9.93 -16.28
C ARG A 86 4.57 -9.41 -15.38
N TRP A 87 4.24 -9.07 -14.13
CA TRP A 87 5.17 -8.56 -13.13
C TRP A 87 5.84 -9.66 -12.28
N ARG A 88 5.67 -10.93 -12.66
CA ARG A 88 6.30 -12.06 -11.95
C ARG A 88 7.82 -11.99 -12.07
N GLY A 89 8.50 -12.17 -10.95
CA GLY A 89 9.97 -12.17 -10.87
C GLY A 89 10.60 -10.78 -11.06
N VAL A 90 9.81 -9.71 -11.10
CA VAL A 90 10.33 -8.34 -11.19
C VAL A 90 10.54 -7.80 -9.77
N SER A 91 11.78 -7.37 -9.47
CA SER A 91 12.13 -6.75 -8.19
C SER A 91 12.09 -5.22 -8.26
N GLY A 92 11.87 -4.58 -7.12
CA GLY A 92 11.84 -3.12 -7.03
C GLY A 92 11.15 -2.59 -5.79
N VAL A 93 10.83 -1.30 -5.84
CA VAL A 93 10.10 -0.56 -4.79
C VAL A 93 8.75 -0.15 -5.36
N TYR A 94 7.68 -0.32 -4.59
CA TYR A 94 6.36 0.18 -4.91
C TYR A 94 5.92 1.26 -3.95
N ALA A 95 5.11 2.18 -4.47
CA ALA A 95 4.40 3.19 -3.71
C ALA A 95 2.89 2.94 -3.87
N ILE A 96 2.17 3.02 -2.75
CA ILE A 96 0.71 2.98 -2.71
C ILE A 96 0.23 4.36 -2.32
N CYS A 97 -0.63 4.96 -3.14
CA CYS A 97 -1.20 6.28 -2.92
C CYS A 97 -2.73 6.21 -2.94
N ASP A 98 -3.39 7.14 -2.26
CA ASP A 98 -4.75 7.54 -2.63
C ASP A 98 -4.66 8.79 -3.53
N THR A 99 -5.80 9.44 -3.78
CA THR A 99 -5.85 10.69 -4.57
C THR A 99 -5.23 11.90 -3.87
N GLN A 100 -4.90 11.80 -2.58
CA GLN A 100 -4.45 12.93 -1.76
C GLN A 100 -2.98 12.80 -1.35
N GLN A 101 -2.49 11.58 -1.12
CA GLN A 101 -1.17 11.38 -0.51
C GLN A 101 -0.57 9.99 -0.77
N LEU A 102 0.75 9.92 -0.53
CA LEU A 102 1.51 8.68 -0.41
C LEU A 102 1.17 7.97 0.90
N LEU A 103 0.64 6.75 0.81
CA LEU A 103 0.18 5.97 1.97
C LEU A 103 1.22 4.98 2.47
N TYR A 104 1.91 4.32 1.55
CA TYR A 104 2.84 3.25 1.88
C TYR A 104 3.93 3.10 0.82
N ILE A 105 5.14 2.79 1.28
CA ILE A 105 6.24 2.34 0.43
C ILE A 105 6.63 0.93 0.86
N GLY A 106 6.86 0.04 -0.09
CA GLY A 106 7.42 -1.27 0.20
C GLY A 106 8.34 -1.76 -0.90
N GLN A 107 9.16 -2.75 -0.58
CA GLN A 107 9.98 -3.45 -1.57
C GLN A 107 9.49 -4.87 -1.84
N CYS A 108 9.94 -5.43 -2.97
CA CYS A 108 9.75 -6.83 -3.31
C CYS A 108 10.85 -7.37 -4.22
N VAL A 109 11.12 -8.67 -4.08
CA VAL A 109 11.90 -9.48 -5.05
C VAL A 109 11.04 -10.00 -6.21
N ASP A 110 9.75 -10.18 -5.98
CA ASP A 110 8.77 -10.61 -6.97
C ASP A 110 7.48 -9.80 -6.74
N PHE A 111 7.28 -8.82 -7.61
CA PHE A 111 6.21 -7.84 -7.48
C PHE A 111 4.82 -8.48 -7.60
N ALA A 112 4.60 -9.34 -8.61
CA ALA A 112 3.34 -10.05 -8.75
C ALA A 112 3.05 -10.96 -7.54
N LYS A 113 4.06 -11.65 -7.01
CA LYS A 113 3.89 -12.51 -5.82
C LYS A 113 3.57 -11.69 -4.56
N ARG A 114 4.23 -10.54 -4.35
CA ARG A 114 4.01 -9.67 -3.17
C ARG A 114 2.55 -9.23 -3.08
N PHE A 115 1.95 -8.83 -4.19
CA PHE A 115 0.56 -8.41 -4.21
C PHE A 115 -0.38 -9.61 -4.26
N ASN A 116 -0.25 -10.52 -5.21
CA ASN A 116 -1.26 -11.58 -5.40
C ASN A 116 -1.31 -12.62 -4.26
N ALA A 117 -0.18 -12.92 -3.63
CA ALA A 117 -0.11 -13.89 -2.52
C ALA A 117 0.09 -13.24 -1.14
N GLY A 118 0.38 -11.94 -1.09
CA GLY A 118 0.53 -11.17 0.14
C GLY A 118 -0.70 -10.32 0.41
N TYR A 119 -0.80 -9.17 -0.28
CA TYR A 119 -1.83 -8.17 0.01
C TYR A 119 -3.21 -8.49 -0.56
N GLY A 120 -3.28 -9.06 -1.76
CA GLY A 120 -4.52 -9.30 -2.51
C GLY A 120 -5.34 -10.47 -1.99
N ILE A 121 -4.73 -11.38 -1.21
CA ILE A 121 -5.44 -12.49 -0.55
C ILE A 121 -4.81 -12.74 0.82
N ILE A 122 -5.54 -12.40 1.89
CA ILE A 122 -5.08 -12.65 3.26
C ILE A 122 -5.27 -14.11 3.63
N SER A 123 -4.17 -14.81 3.93
CA SER A 123 -4.20 -16.17 4.44
C SER A 123 -4.64 -16.19 5.92
N PRO A 124 -5.34 -17.24 6.38
CA PRO A 124 -5.78 -17.35 7.78
C PRO A 124 -4.65 -17.21 8.79
N ARG A 125 -3.48 -17.81 8.52
CA ARG A 125 -2.30 -17.72 9.40
C ARG A 125 -1.81 -16.28 9.58
N ASN A 126 -1.95 -15.42 8.57
CA ASN A 126 -1.47 -14.05 8.65
C ASN A 126 -2.21 -13.25 9.71
N CYS A 127 -3.45 -13.60 10.06
CA CYS A 127 -4.26 -12.88 11.03
C CYS A 127 -3.82 -13.03 12.50
N TYR A 128 -2.97 -14.03 12.79
CA TYR A 128 -2.61 -14.41 14.16
C TYR A 128 -1.19 -13.94 14.53
N GLU A 129 -0.89 -13.91 15.82
CA GLU A 129 0.46 -13.64 16.33
C GLU A 129 1.50 -14.58 15.69
N GLY A 130 2.63 -14.01 15.26
CA GLY A 130 3.64 -14.71 14.45
C GLY A 130 3.25 -14.89 12.97
N GLY A 131 2.18 -14.25 12.50
CA GLY A 131 1.81 -14.12 11.09
C GLY A 131 2.39 -12.86 10.42
N GLN A 132 2.02 -12.63 9.16
CA GLN A 132 2.45 -11.46 8.39
C GLN A 132 1.54 -10.26 8.61
N LEU A 133 1.81 -9.52 9.69
CA LEU A 133 1.01 -8.36 10.11
C LEU A 133 0.86 -7.29 9.03
N THR A 134 1.92 -7.01 8.26
CA THR A 134 1.90 -6.02 7.18
C THR A 134 0.88 -6.39 6.10
N ASN A 135 0.68 -7.68 5.82
CA ASN A 135 -0.29 -8.10 4.80
C ASN A 135 -1.70 -7.69 5.21
N CYS A 136 -2.09 -8.01 6.46
CA CYS A 136 -3.38 -7.62 7.01
C CYS A 136 -3.53 -6.10 7.07
N LYS A 137 -2.50 -5.37 7.52
CA LYS A 137 -2.53 -3.91 7.64
C LYS A 137 -2.81 -3.22 6.31
N ILE A 138 -2.05 -3.57 5.26
CA ILE A 138 -2.17 -2.94 3.94
C ILE A 138 -3.49 -3.31 3.27
N ASN A 139 -3.94 -4.56 3.36
CA ASN A 139 -5.24 -4.94 2.80
C ASN A 139 -6.41 -4.23 3.52
N ALA A 140 -6.39 -4.19 4.86
CA ALA A 140 -7.43 -3.49 5.62
C ALA A 140 -7.46 -1.99 5.31
N MET A 141 -6.30 -1.37 5.09
CA MET A 141 -6.21 0.02 4.61
C MET A 141 -6.89 0.20 3.25
N ILE A 142 -6.58 -0.66 2.27
CA ILE A 142 -7.16 -0.59 0.93
C ILE A 142 -8.69 -0.71 1.01
N LEU A 143 -9.19 -1.70 1.76
CA LEU A 143 -10.63 -1.88 1.96
C LEU A 143 -11.27 -0.62 2.58
N ARG A 144 -10.66 -0.05 3.63
CA ARG A 144 -11.19 1.15 4.30
C ARG A 144 -11.28 2.34 3.36
N LYS A 145 -10.26 2.56 2.52
CA LYS A 145 -10.26 3.63 1.52
C LYS A 145 -11.43 3.50 0.55
N TYR A 146 -11.64 2.31 0.01
CA TYR A 146 -12.78 2.09 -0.88
C TYR A 146 -14.15 2.17 -0.19
N LEU A 147 -14.25 1.74 1.07
CA LEU A 147 -15.50 1.91 1.84
C LEU A 147 -15.80 3.39 2.14
N ALA A 148 -14.78 4.25 2.17
CA ALA A 148 -14.93 5.70 2.25
C ALA A 148 -15.21 6.37 0.90
N GLY A 149 -15.30 5.60 -0.20
CA GLY A 149 -15.49 6.14 -1.55
C GLY A 149 -14.20 6.65 -2.21
N GLU A 150 -13.03 6.32 -1.65
CA GLU A 150 -11.73 6.70 -2.19
C GLU A 150 -11.13 5.59 -3.07
N HIS A 151 -10.16 5.96 -3.90
CA HIS A 151 -9.43 5.06 -4.79
C HIS A 151 -7.98 4.90 -4.35
N VAL A 152 -7.38 3.75 -4.66
CA VAL A 152 -6.00 3.44 -4.29
C VAL A 152 -5.19 3.05 -5.53
N TYR A 153 -4.04 3.68 -5.71
CA TYR A 153 -3.18 3.53 -6.88
C TYR A 153 -1.85 2.89 -6.51
N LEU A 154 -1.35 2.07 -7.43
CA LEU A 154 -0.09 1.36 -7.28
C LEU A 154 0.91 1.86 -8.32
N TYR A 155 2.05 2.34 -7.83
CA TYR A 155 3.19 2.77 -8.63
C TYR A 155 4.40 1.88 -8.35
N PHE A 156 5.29 1.72 -9.34
CA PHE A 156 6.43 0.80 -9.19
C PHE A 156 7.70 1.28 -9.89
N TYR A 157 8.79 1.30 -9.12
CA TYR A 157 10.14 1.56 -9.59
C TYR A 157 10.94 0.25 -9.60
N LYS A 158 11.22 -0.26 -10.80
CA LYS A 158 12.02 -1.47 -11.00
C LYS A 158 13.48 -1.19 -10.66
N THR A 159 14.03 -1.94 -9.72
CA THR A 159 15.45 -1.84 -9.33
C THR A 159 15.89 -3.11 -8.61
N SER A 160 17.21 -3.38 -8.62
CA SER A 160 17.83 -4.39 -7.77
C SER A 160 18.30 -3.81 -6.42
N ASP A 161 18.43 -2.48 -6.31
CA ASP A 161 18.85 -1.78 -5.07
C ASP A 161 17.63 -1.39 -4.20
N TYR A 162 16.61 -2.24 -4.19
CA TYR A 162 15.31 -1.94 -3.61
C TYR A 162 15.37 -1.70 -2.09
N ASP A 163 16.27 -2.38 -1.38
CA ASP A 163 16.43 -2.20 0.07
C ASP A 163 16.95 -0.80 0.43
N ARG A 164 17.89 -0.26 -0.35
CA ARG A 164 18.42 1.09 -0.11
C ARG A 164 17.38 2.14 -0.49
N VAL A 165 16.76 2.00 -1.66
CA VAL A 165 15.76 2.96 -2.16
C VAL A 165 14.57 3.02 -1.21
N GLU A 166 14.02 1.88 -0.79
CA GLU A 166 12.91 1.82 0.18
C GLU A 166 13.26 2.56 1.48
N ARG A 167 14.43 2.29 2.08
CA ARG A 167 14.85 2.95 3.32
C ARG A 167 14.95 4.47 3.19
N ILE A 168 15.55 4.95 2.10
CA ILE A 168 15.68 6.40 1.83
C ILE A 168 14.29 7.04 1.75
N LEU A 169 13.39 6.44 0.96
CA LEU A 169 12.08 7.01 0.72
C LEU A 169 11.20 6.96 1.99
N ILE A 170 11.20 5.85 2.73
CA ILE A 170 10.47 5.77 4.01
C ILE A 170 11.02 6.82 4.99
N SER A 171 12.33 6.97 5.10
CA SER A 171 12.94 7.95 6.00
C SER A 171 12.59 9.38 5.61
N LYS A 172 12.46 9.67 4.32
CA LYS A 172 12.16 11.02 3.83
C LYS A 172 10.67 11.37 3.97
N PHE A 173 9.79 10.47 3.57
CA PHE A 173 8.36 10.76 3.43
C PHE A 173 7.52 10.32 4.62
N GLN A 174 8.04 9.39 5.45
CA GLN A 174 7.37 8.83 6.61
C GLN A 174 5.89 8.44 6.34
N PRO A 175 5.60 7.60 5.32
CA PRO A 175 4.21 7.33 4.96
C PRO A 175 3.44 6.70 6.13
N PRO A 176 2.15 7.04 6.30
CA PRO A 176 1.39 6.69 7.50
C PRO A 176 1.30 5.18 7.75
N TYR A 177 1.38 4.35 6.70
CA TYR A 177 1.30 2.90 6.82
C TYR A 177 2.66 2.20 6.87
N ASN A 178 3.79 2.91 6.90
CA ASN A 178 5.11 2.31 7.12
C ASN A 178 5.45 2.11 8.61
N GLY A 179 4.79 2.86 9.50
CA GLY A 179 4.97 2.77 10.95
C GLY A 179 4.51 1.44 11.57
N ARG A 180 4.96 1.19 12.81
CA ARG A 180 4.57 0.01 13.59
C ARG A 180 3.24 0.18 14.36
N GLU A 181 2.61 1.34 14.28
CA GLU A 181 1.36 1.71 14.97
C GLU A 181 0.09 1.30 14.23
#